data_AF-A0AAN7Q439-F1
#
_entry.id   AF-A0AAN7Q439-F1
#
_cell.length_a   1.000
_cell.length_b   1.000
_cell.length_c   1.000
_cell.angle_alpha   90.00
_cell.angle_beta   90.00
_cell.angle_gamma   90.00
#
_symmetry.space_group_name_H-M   'P 1'
#
loop_
_entity.id
_entity.type
_entity.pdbx_description
1 polymer ?
#
loop_
_entity_poly.entity_id
_entity_poly.type
_entity_poly.pdbx_seq_one_letter_code
_entity_poly.pdbx_strand_id
1 'polypeptide(L)'
;MRQFVKTRTSINQVIISQINTETQRSEEVLRRLVEITLYLAENDIAFRGSSSKVFTKNNGNFLGFLQLLGKFDAVLLEHLRRVTNRETKFHLLSVSIQNEIINMLGSKVKESIIKKIKTAKYFYYK
;
A
#
# COMPACT_ATOMS: atom_id res chain seq x y z
N MET A 1 31.69 16.33 -29.63
CA MET A 1 30.26 15.92 -29.76
C MET A 1 29.94 14.52 -29.24
N ARG A 2 30.75 13.47 -29.46
CA ARG A 2 30.43 12.08 -29.02
C ARG A 2 30.38 11.88 -27.50
N GLN A 3 31.17 12.60 -26.71
CA GLN A 3 31.14 12.51 -25.23
C GLN A 3 29.80 12.99 -24.64
N PHE A 4 29.25 14.12 -25.11
CA PHE A 4 28.00 14.67 -24.60
C PHE A 4 26.77 13.77 -24.85
N VAL A 5 26.72 13.06 -25.98
CA VAL A 5 25.66 12.10 -26.29
C VAL A 5 25.74 10.88 -25.37
N LYS A 6 26.95 10.37 -25.13
CA LYS A 6 27.19 9.22 -24.23
C LYS A 6 26.83 9.54 -22.76
N THR A 7 27.14 10.76 -22.31
CA THR A 7 26.78 11.24 -20.96
C THR A 7 25.27 11.35 -20.77
N ARG A 8 24.51 11.83 -21.77
CA ARG A 8 23.04 11.90 -21.69
C ARG A 8 22.40 10.51 -21.62
N THR A 9 22.87 9.56 -22.43
CA THR A 9 22.38 8.17 -22.37
C THR A 9 22.67 7.52 -21.02
N SER A 10 23.87 7.78 -20.45
CA SER A 10 24.25 7.29 -19.12
C SER A 10 23.41 7.90 -18.00
N ILE A 11 23.08 9.19 -18.06
CA ILE A 11 22.21 9.85 -17.08
C ILE A 11 20.80 9.27 -17.15
N ASN A 12 20.25 9.08 -18.35
CA ASN A 12 18.93 8.48 -18.53
C ASN A 12 18.88 7.05 -17.96
N GLN A 13 19.93 6.25 -18.15
CA GLN A 13 20.02 4.90 -17.58
C GLN A 13 20.01 4.91 -16.05
N VAL A 14 20.74 5.85 -15.42
CA VAL A 14 20.75 6.00 -13.96
C VAL A 14 19.38 6.46 -13.43
N ILE A 15 18.70 7.37 -14.12
CA ILE A 15 17.36 7.81 -13.72
C ILE A 15 16.36 6.65 -13.81
N ILE A 16 16.39 5.88 -14.89
CA ILE A 16 15.50 4.72 -15.08
C ILE A 16 15.74 3.67 -13.99
N SER A 17 17.00 3.39 -13.64
CA SER A 17 17.29 2.42 -12.59
C SER A 17 16.82 2.88 -11.20
N GLN A 18 16.94 4.18 -10.90
CA GLN A 18 16.38 4.77 -9.68
C GLN A 18 14.86 4.67 -9.63
N ILE A 19 14.18 5.00 -10.73
CA ILE A 19 12.72 4.88 -10.84
C ILE A 19 12.30 3.43 -10.59
N ASN A 20 12.94 2.47 -11.25
CA ASN A 20 12.60 1.05 -11.10
C ASN A 20 12.80 0.57 -9.65
N THR A 21 13.88 1.04 -8.99
CA THR A 21 14.16 0.71 -7.58
C THR A 21 13.08 1.25 -6.65
N GLU A 22 12.65 2.50 -6.83
CA GLU A 22 11.59 3.11 -6.03
C GLU A 22 10.22 2.50 -6.32
N THR A 23 9.94 2.11 -7.57
CA THR A 23 8.73 1.36 -7.95
C THR A 23 8.68 0.02 -7.23
N GLN A 24 9.75 -0.79 -7.33
CA GLN A 24 9.81 -2.10 -6.69
C GLN A 24 9.65 -1.98 -5.16
N ARG A 25 10.33 -1.01 -4.55
CA ARG A 25 10.18 -0.72 -3.12
C ARG A 25 8.73 -0.34 -2.76
N SER A 26 8.08 0.47 -3.58
CA SER A 26 6.69 0.89 -3.36
C SER A 26 5.71 -0.27 -3.49
N GLU A 27 5.93 -1.17 -4.45
CA GLU A 27 5.15 -2.41 -4.59
C GLU A 27 5.29 -3.30 -3.35
N GLU A 28 6.50 -3.48 -2.84
CA GLU A 28 6.76 -4.26 -1.63
C GLU A 28 6.06 -3.68 -0.40
N VAL A 29 6.06 -2.36 -0.23
CA VAL A 29 5.30 -1.70 0.82
C VAL A 29 3.80 -1.93 0.61
N LEU A 30 3.28 -1.71 -0.60
CA LEU A 30 1.86 -1.83 -0.91
C LEU A 30 1.32 -3.24 -0.64
N ARG A 31 2.08 -4.29 -0.98
CA ARG A 31 1.72 -5.69 -0.67
C ARG A 31 1.43 -5.86 0.82
N ARG A 32 2.31 -5.34 1.69
CA ARG A 32 2.15 -5.42 3.14
C ARG A 32 0.97 -4.61 3.65
N LEU A 33 0.69 -3.45 3.05
CA LEU A 33 -0.50 -2.66 3.39
C LEU A 33 -1.80 -3.41 3.03
N VAL A 34 -1.80 -4.14 1.92
CA VAL A 34 -2.92 -5.02 1.54
C VAL A 34 -3.09 -6.14 2.56
N GLU A 35 -2.02 -6.84 2.95
CA GLU A 35 -2.09 -7.91 3.97
C GLU A 35 -2.59 -7.40 5.32
N ILE A 36 -2.12 -6.24 5.78
CA ILE A 36 -2.64 -5.59 7.00
C ILE A 36 -4.13 -5.29 6.83
N THR A 37 -4.54 -4.80 5.66
CA THR A 37 -5.94 -4.45 5.42
C THR A 37 -6.85 -5.67 5.46
N LEU A 38 -6.43 -6.76 4.81
CA LEU A 38 -7.13 -8.04 4.83
C LEU A 38 -7.24 -8.60 6.24
N TYR A 39 -6.13 -8.65 6.97
CA TYR A 39 -6.11 -9.15 8.34
C TYR A 39 -7.09 -8.39 9.25
N LEU A 40 -7.10 -7.06 9.18
CA LEU A 40 -8.03 -6.25 9.97
C LEU A 40 -9.49 -6.46 9.55
N ALA A 41 -9.75 -6.56 8.25
CA ALA A 41 -11.11 -6.79 7.72
C ALA A 41 -11.66 -8.17 8.15
N GLU A 42 -10.86 -9.22 8.01
CA GLU A 42 -11.25 -10.60 8.29
C GLU A 42 -11.52 -10.86 9.79
N ASN A 43 -10.94 -10.03 10.66
CA ASN A 43 -11.05 -10.17 12.11
C ASN A 43 -11.94 -9.08 12.75
N ASP A 44 -12.71 -8.33 11.95
CA ASP A 44 -13.59 -7.23 12.42
C ASP A 44 -12.86 -6.16 13.26
N ILE A 45 -11.57 -5.94 12.99
CA ILE A 45 -10.73 -5.01 13.74
C ILE A 45 -10.83 -3.61 13.12
N ALA A 46 -11.13 -2.61 13.95
CA ALA A 46 -11.18 -1.22 13.51
C ALA A 46 -9.84 -0.75 12.91
N PHE A 47 -9.85 -0.19 11.71
CA PHE A 47 -8.64 0.26 11.01
C PHE A 47 -8.04 1.52 11.61
N ARG A 48 -8.91 2.48 11.98
CA ARG A 48 -8.56 3.86 12.28
C ARG A 48 -8.70 4.16 13.77
N GLY A 49 -7.92 5.13 14.22
CA GLY A 49 -8.11 5.80 15.51
C GLY A 49 -8.33 7.29 15.31
N SER A 50 -8.24 8.06 16.39
CA SER A 50 -8.42 9.52 16.35
C SER A 50 -7.26 10.26 15.68
N SER A 51 -6.12 9.61 15.47
CA SER A 51 -4.96 10.18 14.78
C SER A 51 -4.67 9.46 13.46
N SER A 52 -4.24 10.21 12.46
CA SER A 52 -3.80 9.71 11.15
C SER A 52 -2.27 9.67 11.00
N LYS A 53 -1.51 9.91 12.08
CA LYS A 53 -0.05 10.01 12.06
C LYS A 53 0.60 8.79 12.71
N VAL A 54 1.66 8.27 12.08
CA VAL A 54 2.51 7.26 12.71
C VAL A 54 3.14 7.80 14.00
N PHE A 55 3.36 6.90 14.96
CA PHE A 55 3.99 7.16 16.26
C PHE A 55 3.26 8.16 17.14
N THR A 56 1.94 8.30 16.93
CA THR A 56 1.08 9.11 17.79
C THR A 56 0.07 8.23 18.53
N LYS A 57 -0.38 8.68 19.70
CA LYS A 57 -1.41 8.00 20.46
C LYS A 57 -2.70 7.87 19.62
N ASN A 58 -3.35 6.72 19.70
CA ASN A 58 -4.60 6.42 19.00
C ASN A 58 -4.50 6.59 17.47
N ASN A 59 -3.40 6.17 16.85
CA ASN A 59 -3.21 6.18 15.39
C ASN A 59 -3.94 5.05 14.64
N GLY A 60 -4.70 4.22 15.35
CA GLY A 60 -5.48 3.12 14.80
C GLY A 60 -4.67 1.85 14.56
N ASN A 61 -5.36 0.72 14.38
CA ASN A 61 -4.72 -0.57 14.23
C ASN A 61 -3.95 -0.69 12.91
N PHE A 62 -4.38 -0.04 11.83
CA PHE A 62 -3.66 -0.08 10.56
C PHE A 62 -2.22 0.45 10.71
N LEU A 63 -2.06 1.64 11.31
CA LEU A 63 -0.74 2.21 11.55
C LEU A 63 -0.01 1.48 12.68
N GLY A 64 -0.73 1.00 13.70
CA GLY A 64 -0.18 0.18 14.78
C GLY A 64 0.49 -1.11 14.27
N PHE A 65 -0.19 -1.87 13.42
CA PHE A 65 0.34 -3.09 12.81
C PHE A 65 1.54 -2.80 11.91
N LEU A 66 1.48 -1.74 11.11
CA LEU A 66 2.61 -1.31 10.31
C LEU A 66 3.85 -1.03 11.17
N GLN A 67 3.68 -0.35 12.30
CA GLN A 67 4.77 -0.06 13.24
C GLN A 67 5.31 -1.33 13.91
N LEU A 68 4.43 -2.26 14.26
CA LEU A 68 4.81 -3.54 14.83
C LEU A 68 5.64 -4.36 13.83
N LEU A 69 5.14 -4.52 12.61
CA LEU A 69 5.83 -5.25 11.54
C LEU A 69 7.13 -4.56 11.14
N GLY A 70 7.18 -3.23 11.16
CA GLY A 70 8.41 -2.46 10.93
C GLY A 70 9.55 -2.76 11.91
N LYS A 71 9.29 -3.43 13.04
CA LYS A 71 10.36 -3.91 13.93
C LYS A 71 11.10 -5.14 13.37
N PHE A 72 10.47 -5.87 12.46
CA PHE A 72 10.95 -7.14 11.92
C PHE A 72 11.11 -7.14 10.39
N ASP A 73 10.50 -6.17 9.72
CA ASP A 73 10.53 -6.01 8.26
C ASP A 73 11.35 -4.77 7.87
N ALA A 74 12.50 -4.99 7.20
CA ALA A 74 13.41 -3.93 6.81
C ALA A 74 12.81 -2.95 5.78
N VAL A 75 11.90 -3.41 4.91
CA VAL A 75 11.24 -2.57 3.91
C VAL A 75 10.29 -1.59 4.61
N LEU A 76 9.49 -2.09 5.56
CA LEU A 76 8.59 -1.25 6.37
C LEU A 76 9.35 -0.33 7.30
N LEU A 77 10.44 -0.81 7.92
CA LEU A 77 11.30 0.02 8.76
C LEU A 77 11.81 1.23 7.99
N GLU A 78 12.38 1.00 6.81
CA GLU A 78 12.87 2.09 5.96
C GLU A 78 11.74 2.96 5.43
N HIS A 79 10.55 2.41 5.15
CA HIS A 79 9.39 3.23 4.77
C HIS A 79 8.94 4.16 5.91
N LEU A 80 8.83 3.64 7.13
CA LEU A 80 8.50 4.42 8.34
C LEU A 80 9.55 5.51 8.61
N ARG A 81 10.83 5.20 8.45
CA ARG A 81 11.93 6.17 8.59
C ARG A 81 11.77 7.32 7.59
N ARG A 82 11.59 7.02 6.29
CA ARG A 82 11.41 8.04 5.25
C ARG A 82 10.17 8.89 5.46
N VAL A 83 9.05 8.30 5.89
CA VAL A 83 7.82 9.05 6.21
C VAL A 83 8.05 10.00 7.38
N THR A 84 8.70 9.52 8.44
CA THR A 84 8.96 10.31 9.65
C THR A 84 9.91 11.48 9.36
N ASN A 85 10.92 11.25 8.54
CA ASN A 85 11.89 12.28 8.13
C ASN A 85 11.41 13.19 6.99
N ARG A 86 10.18 12.99 6.48
CA ARG A 86 9.62 13.72 5.32
C ARG A 86 10.48 13.60 4.06
N GLU A 87 11.19 12.49 3.92
CA GLU A 87 12.05 12.17 2.76
C GLU A 87 11.27 11.58 1.59
N THR A 88 10.04 11.10 1.83
CA THR A 88 9.13 10.66 0.77
C THR A 88 7.98 11.67 0.60
N LYS A 89 7.71 12.06 -0.65
CA LYS A 89 6.52 12.85 -1.01
C LYS A 89 5.27 11.97 -1.14
N PHE A 90 5.44 10.68 -1.46
CA PHE A 90 4.36 9.72 -1.52
C PHE A 90 4.22 9.02 -0.17
N HIS A 91 3.20 9.43 0.59
CA HIS A 91 2.83 8.79 1.84
C HIS A 91 1.80 7.69 1.54
N LEU A 92 2.27 6.47 1.27
CA LEU A 92 1.40 5.27 1.17
C LEU A 92 0.61 5.00 2.46
N LEU A 93 0.94 5.72 3.54
CA LEU A 93 0.28 5.64 4.84
C LEU A 93 -0.87 6.64 5.00
N SER A 94 -1.14 7.48 4.01
CA SER A 94 -2.18 8.50 4.09
C SER A 94 -3.57 7.89 4.25
N VAL A 95 -4.48 8.67 4.82
CA VAL A 95 -5.90 8.28 4.96
C VAL A 95 -6.52 7.96 3.60
N SER A 96 -6.15 8.70 2.55
CA SER A 96 -6.67 8.50 1.20
C SER A 96 -6.23 7.17 0.60
N ILE A 97 -4.95 6.81 0.71
CA ILE A 97 -4.45 5.52 0.22
C ILE A 97 -5.09 4.36 0.98
N GLN A 98 -5.23 4.47 2.30
CA GLN A 98 -5.97 3.48 3.08
C GLN A 98 -7.41 3.29 2.58
N ASN A 99 -8.12 4.37 2.29
CA ASN A 99 -9.47 4.29 1.73
C ASN A 99 -9.48 3.64 0.34
N GLU A 100 -8.49 3.94 -0.49
CA GLU A 100 -8.36 3.35 -1.82
C GLU A 100 -8.18 1.83 -1.75
N ILE A 101 -7.26 1.35 -0.89
CA ILE A 101 -7.05 -0.08 -0.67
C ILE A 101 -8.33 -0.76 -0.19
N ILE A 102 -8.99 -0.19 0.82
CA ILE A 102 -10.26 -0.73 1.36
C ILE A 102 -11.34 -0.79 0.26
N ASN A 103 -11.48 0.27 -0.53
CA ASN A 103 -12.48 0.34 -1.60
C ASN A 103 -12.19 -0.67 -2.73
N MET A 104 -10.92 -0.84 -3.11
CA MET A 104 -10.53 -1.84 -4.11
C MET A 104 -10.84 -3.26 -3.64
N LEU A 105 -10.44 -3.60 -2.41
CA LEU A 105 -10.72 -4.92 -1.83
C LEU A 105 -12.22 -5.17 -1.67
N GLY A 106 -12.95 -4.18 -1.13
CA GLY A 106 -14.40 -4.25 -0.98
C GLY A 106 -15.12 -4.43 -2.32
N SER A 107 -14.65 -3.77 -3.38
CA SER A 107 -15.17 -3.95 -4.74
C SER A 107 -14.95 -5.37 -5.26
N LYS A 108 -13.78 -5.95 -5.03
CA LYS A 108 -13.47 -7.34 -5.44
C LYS A 108 -14.30 -8.37 -4.70
N VAL A 109 -14.54 -8.16 -3.40
CA VAL A 109 -15.44 -9.00 -2.60
C VAL A 109 -16.86 -8.90 -3.14
N LYS A 110 -17.36 -7.69 -3.40
CA LYS A 110 -18.69 -7.46 -3.98
C LYS A 110 -18.86 -8.14 -5.35
N GLU A 111 -17.89 -7.98 -6.25
CA GLU A 111 -17.87 -8.64 -7.55
C GLU A 111 -17.95 -10.18 -7.41
N SER A 112 -17.18 -10.73 -6.48
CA SER A 112 -17.16 -12.17 -6.17
C SER A 112 -18.53 -12.67 -5.68
N ILE A 113 -19.18 -11.91 -4.80
CA ILE A 113 -20.53 -12.22 -4.32
C ILE A 113 -21.55 -12.18 -5.47
N ILE A 114 -21.54 -11.13 -6.28
CA ILE A 114 -22.44 -11.00 -7.44
C ILE A 114 -22.25 -12.16 -8.41
N LYS A 115 -21.00 -12.56 -8.68
CA LYS A 115 -20.70 -13.70 -9.53
C LYS A 115 -21.29 -14.98 -8.96
N LYS A 116 -21.09 -15.25 -7.65
CA LYS A 116 -21.65 -16.43 -6.97
C LYS A 116 -23.18 -16.46 -7.07
N ILE A 117 -23.85 -15.33 -6.85
CA ILE A 117 -25.31 -15.19 -6.97
C ILE A 117 -25.77 -15.53 -8.39
N LYS A 118 -25.15 -14.92 -9.42
CA LYS A 118 -25.50 -15.17 -10.83
C LYS A 118 -25.30 -16.62 -11.27
N THR A 119 -24.31 -17.30 -10.71
CA THR A 119 -24.04 -18.72 -11.00
C THR A 119 -24.86 -19.70 -10.17
N ALA A 120 -25.52 -19.24 -9.11
CA ALA A 120 -26.35 -20.10 -8.28
C ALA A 120 -27.61 -20.49 -9.06
N LYS A 121 -27.87 -21.81 -9.14
CA LYS A 121 -28.97 -22.44 -9.90
C LYS A 121 -30.37 -21.87 -9.63
N TYR A 122 -30.57 -21.12 -8.55
CA TYR A 122 -31.88 -20.73 -8.04
C TYR A 122 -32.30 -19.28 -8.36
N PHE A 123 -31.53 -18.52 -9.13
CA PHE A 123 -31.93 -17.17 -9.58
C PHE A 123 -32.49 -17.11 -11.02
N TYR A 124 -32.71 -18.26 -11.67
CA TYR A 124 -33.48 -18.39 -12.90
C TYR A 124 -34.86 -19.01 -12.62
N TYR A 125 -35.72 -18.34 -11.85
CA TYR A 125 -37.15 -18.64 -11.86
C TYR A 125 -37.99 -17.36 -11.70
N LYS A 126 -38.75 -17.12 -12.78
CA LYS A 126 -39.70 -16.04 -13.10
C LYS A 126 -39.13 -14.72 -13.62
#